data_AF-A0A6V7LP58-F1
#
_entry.id   AF-A0A6V7LP58-F1
#
_cell.length_a   1.000
_cell.length_b   1.000
_cell.length_c   1.000
_cell.angle_alpha   90.00
_cell.angle_beta   90.00
_cell.angle_gamma   90.00
#
_symmetry.space_group_name_H-M   'P 1'
#
loop_
_entity.id
_entity.type
_entity.pdbx_description
1 polymer ?
#
loop_
_entity_poly.entity_id
_entity_poly.type
_entity_poly.pdbx_seq_one_letter_code
_entity_poly.pdbx_strand_id
1 'polypeptide(L)'
;ENGLPIVTRDLPVLNAALESIKDDSCRNDARFVIEGIQNLTSWAVKFYDASGKFPEGVLAGSTYDLGNFDECLNIGKYDTSGLNGKYCLGRVDASVPEDFKMQPGSIWENFAKREKRYQDVIERLHWGICVPASCGSDDVQEVVRTILELAFGGTQLSLQVTVDEKKCYTRQLPEVDRLDIAYV
;
A
#
# COMPACT_ATOMS: atom_id res chain seq x y z
N GLU A 1 -15.53 22.83 8.92
CA GLU A 1 -14.51 21.90 8.38
C GLU A 1 -14.13 20.94 9.51
N ASN A 2 -14.71 19.73 9.52
CA ASN A 2 -14.54 18.75 10.62
C ASN A 2 -13.89 17.46 10.09
N GLY A 3 -12.76 17.58 9.39
CA GLY A 3 -11.98 16.41 8.93
C GLY A 3 -10.85 16.08 9.92
N LEU A 4 -10.49 14.80 10.06
CA LEU A 4 -9.25 14.42 10.73
C LEU A 4 -8.07 14.94 9.89
N PRO A 5 -7.17 15.79 10.43
CA PRO A 5 -6.10 16.42 9.66
C PRO A 5 -5.17 15.43 8.92
N ILE A 6 -4.94 14.26 9.52
CA ILE A 6 -4.10 13.19 8.95
C ILE A 6 -4.74 12.63 7.67
N VAL A 7 -6.06 12.40 7.70
CA VAL A 7 -6.82 11.90 6.56
C VAL A 7 -6.89 12.93 5.43
N THR A 8 -7.06 14.21 5.77
CA THR A 8 -7.20 15.28 4.77
C THR A 8 -5.97 15.51 3.91
N ARG A 9 -4.78 15.15 4.39
CA ARG A 9 -3.53 15.28 3.62
C ARG A 9 -3.48 14.31 2.44
N ASP A 10 -3.96 13.09 2.64
CA ASP A 10 -3.82 12.01 1.67
C ASP A 10 -5.00 11.96 0.68
N LEU A 11 -6.15 12.57 1.02
CA LEU A 11 -7.35 12.60 0.19
C LEU A 11 -7.13 13.09 -1.26
N PRO A 12 -6.38 14.17 -1.54
CA PRO A 12 -6.13 14.59 -2.92
C PRO A 12 -5.41 13.53 -3.75
N VAL A 13 -4.44 12.84 -3.14
CA VAL A 13 -3.67 11.78 -3.78
C VAL A 13 -4.54 10.55 -4.03
N LEU A 14 -5.36 10.16 -3.05
CA LEU A 14 -6.32 9.06 -3.18
C LEU A 14 -7.35 9.34 -4.28
N ASN A 15 -7.88 10.57 -4.35
CA ASN A 15 -8.81 10.98 -5.40
C ASN A 15 -8.18 10.96 -6.79
N ALA A 16 -6.93 11.39 -6.93
CA ALA A 16 -6.23 11.30 -8.21
C ALA A 16 -5.97 9.83 -8.61
N ALA A 17 -5.65 8.98 -7.63
CA ALA A 17 -5.42 7.55 -7.87
C ALA A 17 -6.70 6.80 -8.27
N LEU A 18 -7.88 7.22 -7.83
CA LEU A 18 -9.16 6.65 -8.30
C LEU A 18 -9.30 6.66 -9.82
N GLU A 19 -8.79 7.70 -10.48
CA GLU A 19 -8.91 7.83 -11.93
C GLU A 19 -8.07 6.82 -12.69
N SER A 20 -7.06 6.23 -12.05
CA SER A 20 -6.19 5.20 -12.63
C SER A 20 -6.80 3.79 -12.63
N ILE A 21 -7.85 3.55 -11.84
CA ILE A 21 -8.49 2.23 -11.67
C ILE A 21 -9.32 1.88 -12.91
N LYS A 22 -9.02 0.79 -13.61
CA LYS A 22 -9.73 0.42 -14.85
C LYS A 22 -11.04 -0.32 -14.56
N ASP A 23 -11.06 -1.18 -13.56
CA ASP A 23 -12.27 -1.93 -13.21
C ASP A 23 -13.32 -1.03 -12.53
N ASP A 24 -14.54 -1.01 -13.08
CA ASP A 24 -15.61 -0.15 -12.60
C ASP A 24 -16.08 -0.54 -11.19
N SER A 25 -16.09 -1.83 -10.84
CA SER A 25 -16.47 -2.30 -9.51
C SER A 25 -15.44 -1.86 -8.47
N CYS A 26 -14.16 -2.08 -8.74
CA CYS A 26 -13.05 -1.59 -7.92
C CYS A 26 -13.11 -0.07 -7.74
N ARG A 27 -13.33 0.68 -8.83
CA ARG A 27 -13.38 2.15 -8.80
C ARG A 27 -14.55 2.65 -7.95
N ASN A 28 -15.72 2.02 -8.08
CA ASN A 28 -16.90 2.38 -7.30
C ASN A 28 -16.72 2.05 -5.81
N ASP A 29 -16.18 0.89 -5.48
CA ASP A 29 -15.91 0.51 -4.10
C ASP A 29 -14.83 1.38 -3.46
N ALA A 30 -13.76 1.71 -4.20
CA ALA A 30 -12.71 2.62 -3.73
C ALA A 30 -13.25 4.04 -3.50
N ARG A 31 -14.18 4.51 -4.33
CA ARG A 31 -14.89 5.78 -4.10
C ARG A 31 -15.73 5.73 -2.83
N PHE A 32 -16.46 4.63 -2.61
CA PHE A 32 -17.24 4.43 -1.40
C PHE A 32 -16.37 4.43 -0.13
N VAL A 33 -15.18 3.83 -0.19
CA VAL A 33 -14.17 3.93 0.89
C VAL A 33 -13.79 5.38 1.14
N ILE A 34 -13.45 6.16 0.09
CA ILE A 34 -13.03 7.56 0.23
C ILE A 34 -14.14 8.44 0.81
N GLU A 35 -15.38 8.26 0.38
CA GLU A 35 -16.55 8.95 0.95
C GLU A 35 -16.74 8.58 2.42
N GLY A 36 -16.59 7.29 2.76
CA GLY A 36 -16.65 6.81 4.13
C GLY A 36 -15.55 7.42 5.02
N ILE A 37 -14.34 7.58 4.48
CA ILE A 37 -13.19 8.22 5.13
C ILE A 37 -13.50 9.71 5.40
N GLN A 38 -14.03 10.44 4.41
CA GLN A 38 -14.42 11.85 4.54
C GLN A 38 -15.50 12.06 5.61
N ASN A 39 -16.44 11.11 5.69
CA ASN A 39 -17.53 11.11 6.68
C ASN A 39 -17.12 10.52 8.04
N LEU A 40 -15.85 10.15 8.23
CA LEU A 40 -15.33 9.55 9.46
C LEU A 40 -16.10 8.30 9.92
N THR A 41 -16.62 7.54 8.96
CA THR A 41 -17.30 6.27 9.27
C THR A 41 -16.29 5.26 9.79
N SER A 42 -16.65 4.54 10.86
CA SER A 42 -15.69 3.67 11.56
C SER A 42 -15.06 2.61 10.65
N TRP A 43 -15.84 1.98 9.77
CA TRP A 43 -15.36 0.94 8.87
C TRP A 43 -14.35 1.49 7.85
N ALA A 44 -14.59 2.68 7.30
CA ALA A 44 -13.74 3.27 6.27
C ALA A 44 -12.44 3.82 6.86
N VAL A 45 -12.50 4.37 8.07
CA VAL A 45 -11.29 4.80 8.81
C VAL A 45 -10.43 3.59 9.16
N LYS A 46 -11.02 2.47 9.63
CA LYS A 46 -10.30 1.20 9.84
C LYS A 46 -9.70 0.65 8.55
N PHE A 47 -10.46 0.71 7.45
CA PHE A 47 -9.95 0.30 6.13
C PHE A 47 -8.69 1.09 5.76
N TYR A 48 -8.73 2.43 5.92
CA TYR A 48 -7.56 3.27 5.68
C TYR A 48 -6.43 2.91 6.64
N ASP A 49 -6.68 2.82 7.95
CA ASP A 49 -5.68 2.51 8.99
C ASP A 49 -4.98 1.16 8.76
N ALA A 50 -5.70 0.17 8.26
CA ALA A 50 -5.16 -1.14 7.94
C ALA A 50 -4.14 -1.13 6.79
N SER A 51 -4.21 -0.13 5.90
CA SER A 51 -3.24 0.01 4.82
C SER A 51 -1.90 0.54 5.34
N GLY A 52 -0.80 -0.03 4.86
CA GLY A 52 0.53 0.53 5.03
C GLY A 52 0.56 1.98 4.56
N LYS A 53 1.08 2.87 5.39
CA LYS A 53 1.24 4.29 5.08
C LYS A 53 2.52 4.50 4.30
N PHE A 54 2.85 5.76 4.06
CA PHE A 54 4.11 6.11 3.44
C PHE A 54 5.29 5.59 4.30
N PRO A 55 6.25 4.87 3.71
CA PRO A 55 7.38 4.28 4.42
C PRO A 55 8.17 5.25 5.30
N GLU A 56 8.45 4.83 6.53
CA GLU A 56 9.31 5.55 7.47
C GLU A 56 10.61 4.78 7.72
N GLY A 57 11.72 5.50 7.95
CA GLY A 57 13.00 4.86 8.25
C GLY A 57 13.68 4.16 7.06
N VAL A 58 13.24 4.43 5.83
CA VAL A 58 13.82 3.86 4.60
C VAL A 58 15.32 4.09 4.51
N LEU A 59 15.79 5.30 4.84
CA LEU A 59 17.23 5.62 4.86
C LEU A 59 18.02 4.87 5.94
N ALA A 60 17.34 4.26 6.91
CA ALA A 60 17.91 3.42 7.95
C ALA A 60 17.70 1.91 7.69
N GLY A 61 17.24 1.53 6.49
CA GLY A 61 17.07 0.12 6.08
C GLY A 61 15.66 -0.45 6.31
N SER A 62 14.71 0.35 6.79
CA SER A 62 13.31 -0.09 6.90
C SER A 62 12.68 -0.20 5.52
N THR A 63 12.55 -1.43 5.01
CA THR A 63 12.09 -1.72 3.65
C THR A 63 10.75 -2.46 3.62
N TYR A 64 10.13 -2.68 4.78
CA TYR A 64 8.87 -3.41 4.92
C TYR A 64 7.83 -2.57 5.67
N ASP A 65 6.89 -2.00 4.93
CA ASP A 65 5.74 -1.27 5.46
C ASP A 65 4.49 -2.09 5.22
N LEU A 66 4.22 -3.03 6.14
CA LEU A 66 3.26 -4.10 5.92
C LEU A 66 1.81 -3.71 6.18
N GLY A 67 1.54 -2.58 6.85
CA GLY A 67 0.21 -2.27 7.35
C GLY A 67 -0.31 -3.35 8.31
N ASN A 68 -1.63 -3.43 8.48
CA ASN A 68 -2.30 -4.41 9.32
C ASN A 68 -3.06 -5.43 8.47
N PHE A 69 -2.44 -6.60 8.27
CA PHE A 69 -2.98 -7.70 7.46
C PHE A 69 -4.35 -8.16 7.95
N ASP A 70 -4.45 -8.50 9.24
CA ASP A 70 -5.67 -9.08 9.81
C ASP A 70 -6.80 -8.05 9.85
N GLU A 71 -6.51 -6.78 10.13
CA GLU A 71 -7.53 -5.74 10.11
C GLU A 71 -8.12 -5.57 8.70
N CYS A 72 -7.26 -5.56 7.67
CA CYS A 72 -7.73 -5.47 6.29
C CYS A 72 -8.65 -6.64 5.91
N LEU A 73 -8.29 -7.88 6.25
CA LEU A 73 -9.11 -9.06 5.97
C LEU A 73 -10.40 -9.14 6.79
N ASN A 74 -10.50 -8.38 7.88
CA ASN A 74 -11.68 -8.33 8.73
C ASN A 74 -12.65 -7.18 8.37
N ILE A 75 -12.32 -6.31 7.40
CA ILE A 75 -13.28 -5.34 6.86
C ILE A 75 -14.45 -6.08 6.20
N GLY A 76 -15.68 -5.66 6.50
CA GLY A 76 -16.91 -6.29 6.02
C GLY A 76 -17.42 -7.42 6.90
N LYS A 77 -16.64 -7.88 7.90
CA LYS A 77 -17.03 -9.01 8.77
C LYS A 77 -18.04 -8.60 9.86
N TYR A 78 -17.83 -7.44 10.47
CA TYR A 78 -18.60 -6.96 11.62
C TYR A 78 -19.31 -5.63 11.36
N ASP A 79 -19.15 -5.07 10.17
CA ASP A 79 -19.75 -3.80 9.77
C ASP A 79 -20.88 -4.03 8.75
N THR A 80 -21.70 -3.00 8.57
CA THR A 80 -22.82 -3.01 7.62
C THR A 80 -22.46 -2.34 6.30
N SER A 81 -21.17 -2.21 5.98
CA SER A 81 -20.72 -1.50 4.77
C SER A 81 -21.05 -2.27 3.48
N GLY A 82 -21.12 -3.61 3.58
CA GLY A 82 -21.25 -4.49 2.40
C GLY A 82 -19.96 -4.60 1.57
N LEU A 83 -18.87 -3.98 2.02
CA LEU A 83 -17.57 -3.98 1.37
C LEU A 83 -16.62 -4.93 2.11
N ASN A 84 -15.94 -5.81 1.37
CA ASN A 84 -14.90 -6.68 1.93
C ASN A 84 -13.52 -6.13 1.57
N GLY A 85 -12.58 -6.23 2.50
CA GLY A 85 -11.18 -5.89 2.25
C GLY A 85 -10.41 -7.01 1.57
N LYS A 86 -9.39 -6.62 0.81
CA LYS A 86 -8.34 -7.48 0.24
C LYS A 86 -6.98 -6.86 0.55
N TYR A 87 -6.10 -7.65 1.14
CA TYR A 87 -4.73 -7.24 1.44
C TYR A 87 -3.82 -7.62 0.28
N CYS A 88 -3.05 -6.68 -0.26
CA CYS A 88 -2.05 -6.96 -1.29
C CYS A 88 -0.66 -6.53 -0.81
N LEU A 89 0.34 -7.41 -0.95
CA LEU A 89 1.74 -7.07 -0.72
C LEU A 89 2.42 -6.70 -2.04
N GLY A 90 2.56 -5.40 -2.27
CA GLY A 90 3.29 -4.83 -3.40
C GLY A 90 4.80 -4.82 -3.19
N ARG A 91 5.52 -4.74 -4.30
CA ARG A 91 6.97 -4.57 -4.36
C ARG A 91 7.27 -3.31 -5.17
N VAL A 92 8.09 -2.43 -4.62
CA VAL A 92 8.55 -1.21 -5.31
C VAL A 92 10.06 -1.31 -5.44
N ASP A 93 10.58 -1.56 -6.63
CA ASP A 93 12.01 -1.42 -6.88
C ASP A 93 12.35 0.05 -7.10
N ALA A 94 13.37 0.52 -6.42
CA ALA A 94 13.81 1.90 -6.45
C ALA A 94 15.22 2.00 -7.03
N SER A 95 15.41 2.92 -7.97
CA SER A 95 16.69 3.15 -8.61
C SER A 95 16.91 4.61 -8.92
N VAL A 96 18.17 5.02 -9.01
CA VAL A 96 18.59 6.37 -9.38
C VAL A 96 19.73 6.28 -10.38
N PRO A 97 19.94 7.27 -11.26
CA PRO A 97 21.05 7.23 -12.22
C PRO A 97 22.40 7.17 -11.49
N GLU A 98 23.37 6.45 -12.06
CA GLU A 98 24.68 6.20 -11.42
C GLU A 98 25.43 7.50 -11.06
N ASP A 99 25.33 8.53 -11.90
CA ASP A 99 25.97 9.83 -11.67
C ASP A 99 25.45 10.52 -10.40
N PHE A 100 24.21 10.25 -9.98
CA PHE A 100 23.64 10.79 -8.74
C PHE A 100 24.13 10.04 -7.51
N LYS A 101 24.40 8.74 -7.62
CA LYS A 101 24.88 7.91 -6.51
C LYS A 101 26.25 8.33 -5.99
N MET A 102 27.05 8.95 -6.85
CA MET A 102 28.42 9.37 -6.54
C MET A 102 28.51 10.79 -5.96
N GLN A 103 27.38 11.48 -5.74
CA GLN A 103 27.36 12.85 -5.22
C GLN A 103 27.55 12.86 -3.69
N PRO A 104 28.71 13.37 -3.19
CA PRO A 104 29.01 13.36 -1.76
C PRO A 104 28.00 14.15 -0.93
N GLY A 105 27.54 13.58 0.19
CA GLY A 105 26.57 14.18 1.11
C GLY A 105 25.13 14.18 0.61
N SER A 106 24.83 13.52 -0.52
CA SER A 106 23.47 13.38 -1.04
C SER A 106 22.76 12.15 -0.45
N ILE A 107 21.43 12.19 -0.42
CA ILE A 107 20.62 11.01 -0.03
C ILE A 107 20.81 9.83 -1.00
N TRP A 108 21.28 10.09 -2.22
CA TRP A 108 21.43 9.12 -3.30
C TRP A 108 22.57 8.14 -3.05
N GLU A 109 23.52 8.47 -2.17
CA GLU A 109 24.56 7.54 -1.73
C GLU A 109 24.01 6.27 -1.06
N ASN A 110 22.78 6.32 -0.54
CA ASN A 110 22.11 5.16 0.06
C ASN A 110 21.59 4.16 -1.00
N PHE A 111 21.65 4.53 -2.28
CA PHE A 111 21.33 3.68 -3.44
C PHE A 111 22.60 3.13 -4.11
N ALA A 112 23.79 3.54 -3.64
CA ALA A 112 25.07 3.02 -4.13
C ALA A 112 25.37 1.67 -3.48
N LYS A 113 25.80 0.69 -4.28
CA LYS A 113 26.34 -0.57 -3.76
C LYS A 113 27.57 -0.23 -2.94
N ARG A 114 27.51 -0.46 -1.63
CA ARG A 114 28.67 -0.26 -0.78
C ARG A 114 29.45 -1.56 -0.63
N GLU A 115 30.77 -1.46 -0.50
CA GLU A 115 31.69 -2.63 -0.51
C GLU A 115 31.45 -3.62 0.64
N LYS A 116 30.76 -3.20 1.71
CA LYS A 116 30.53 -4.04 2.90
C LYS A 116 29.12 -4.61 2.89
N ARG A 117 29.01 -5.93 3.16
CA ARG A 117 27.76 -6.71 3.17
C ARG A 117 26.68 -6.23 4.15
N TYR A 118 27.03 -5.44 5.16
CA TYR A 118 26.11 -4.91 6.19
C TYR A 118 25.55 -3.52 5.86
N GLN A 119 25.86 -2.98 4.68
CA GLN A 119 25.33 -1.69 4.25
C GLN A 119 24.07 -1.94 3.43
N ASP A 120 22.93 -1.59 4.02
CA ASP A 120 21.63 -1.73 3.37
C ASP A 120 21.55 -0.76 2.19
N VAL A 121 21.39 -1.33 0.99
CA VAL A 121 21.13 -0.57 -0.23
C VAL A 121 19.64 -0.43 -0.37
N ILE A 122 19.16 0.80 -0.56
CA ILE A 122 17.75 1.07 -0.81
C ILE A 122 17.44 0.72 -2.26
N GLU A 123 17.13 -0.55 -2.50
CA GLU A 123 16.79 -1.04 -3.85
C GLU A 123 15.34 -1.52 -3.96
N ARG A 124 14.72 -1.87 -2.83
CA ARG A 124 13.40 -2.49 -2.81
C ARG A 124 12.64 -2.15 -1.54
N LEU A 125 11.38 -1.80 -1.72
CA LEU A 125 10.40 -1.63 -0.66
C LEU A 125 9.29 -2.66 -0.85
N HIS A 126 8.76 -3.15 0.27
CA HIS A 126 7.61 -4.03 0.37
C HIS A 126 6.48 -3.28 1.04
N TRP A 127 5.36 -3.12 0.34
CA TRP A 127 4.27 -2.27 0.78
C TRP A 127 2.96 -3.05 0.84
N GLY A 128 2.44 -3.24 2.06
CA GLY A 128 1.17 -3.89 2.31
C GLY A 128 0.03 -2.88 2.24
N ILE A 129 -0.92 -3.12 1.34
CA ILE A 129 -1.99 -2.16 1.04
C ILE A 129 -3.34 -2.84 1.16
N CYS A 130 -4.27 -2.16 1.84
CA CYS A 130 -5.65 -2.61 1.91
C CYS A 130 -6.46 -2.00 0.78
N VAL A 131 -7.10 -2.84 -0.02
CA VAL A 131 -7.92 -2.47 -1.19
C VAL A 131 -9.28 -3.16 -1.12
N PRO A 132 -10.31 -2.66 -1.83
CA PRO A 132 -11.57 -3.38 -1.94
C PRO A 132 -11.37 -4.77 -2.56
N ALA A 133 -12.16 -5.75 -2.12
CA ALA A 133 -12.07 -7.12 -2.63
C ALA A 133 -12.41 -7.26 -4.13
N SER A 134 -13.10 -6.28 -4.70
CA SER A 134 -13.38 -6.16 -6.13
C SER A 134 -12.16 -5.80 -6.97
N CYS A 135 -11.13 -5.19 -6.38
CA CYS A 135 -9.94 -4.77 -7.11
C CYS A 135 -9.04 -5.95 -7.50
N GLY A 136 -8.56 -6.02 -8.75
CA GLY A 136 -7.52 -6.95 -9.19
C GLY A 136 -6.10 -6.40 -8.97
N SER A 137 -5.07 -7.26 -8.95
CA SER A 137 -3.67 -6.85 -8.77
C SER A 137 -3.22 -5.76 -9.73
N ASP A 138 -3.73 -5.77 -10.97
CA ASP A 138 -3.38 -4.79 -11.99
C ASP A 138 -3.87 -3.38 -11.64
N ASP A 139 -5.10 -3.25 -11.13
CA ASP A 139 -5.62 -1.97 -10.65
C ASP A 139 -4.88 -1.49 -9.41
N VAL A 140 -4.56 -2.41 -8.49
CA VAL A 140 -3.74 -2.07 -7.30
C VAL A 140 -2.37 -1.56 -7.73
N GLN A 141 -1.72 -2.22 -8.68
CA GLN A 141 -0.43 -1.81 -9.21
C GLN A 141 -0.50 -0.40 -9.81
N GLU A 142 -1.54 -0.09 -10.59
CA GLU A 142 -1.71 1.22 -11.21
C GLU A 142 -2.02 2.33 -10.20
N VAL A 143 -2.84 2.03 -9.20
CA VAL A 143 -3.10 2.95 -8.08
C VAL A 143 -1.81 3.29 -7.37
N VAL A 144 -1.02 2.28 -7.00
CA VAL A 144 0.26 2.49 -6.30
C VAL A 144 1.26 3.24 -7.16
N ARG A 145 1.36 2.91 -8.46
CA ARG A 145 2.20 3.65 -9.41
C ARG A 145 1.81 5.12 -9.45
N THR A 146 0.51 5.41 -9.58
CA THR A 146 -0.02 6.77 -9.63
C THR A 146 0.28 7.55 -8.35
N ILE A 147 0.08 6.92 -7.17
CA ILE A 147 0.41 7.53 -5.88
C ILE A 147 1.89 7.89 -5.80
N LEU A 148 2.77 6.97 -6.21
CA LEU A 148 4.22 7.19 -6.17
C LEU A 148 4.66 8.25 -7.19
N GLU A 149 4.07 8.30 -8.38
CA GLU A 149 4.35 9.34 -9.38
C GLU A 149 3.91 10.72 -8.91
N LEU A 150 2.79 10.82 -8.20
CA LEU A 150 2.35 12.09 -7.61
C LEU A 150 3.25 12.54 -6.46
N ALA A 151 3.73 11.59 -5.64
CA ALA A 151 4.57 11.89 -4.49
C ALA A 151 6.03 12.20 -4.86
N PHE A 152 6.58 11.51 -5.87
CA PHE A 152 7.99 11.56 -6.24
C PHE A 152 8.25 12.07 -7.67
N GLY A 153 7.21 12.52 -8.37
CA GLY A 153 7.32 13.11 -9.69
C GLY A 153 8.30 14.27 -9.71
N GLY A 154 9.16 14.31 -10.74
CA GLY A 154 10.20 15.34 -10.88
C GLY A 154 11.48 15.08 -10.06
N THR A 155 11.56 13.97 -9.31
CA THR A 155 12.81 13.52 -8.70
C THR A 155 13.61 12.63 -9.65
N GLN A 156 14.84 12.26 -9.25
CA GLN A 156 15.69 11.31 -9.98
C GLN A 156 15.37 9.85 -9.63
N LEU A 157 14.34 9.63 -8.81
CA LEU A 157 13.95 8.32 -8.34
C LEU A 157 13.07 7.64 -9.39
N SER A 158 13.56 6.54 -9.95
CA SER A 158 12.77 5.64 -10.77
C SER A 158 12.19 4.54 -9.88
N LEU A 159 10.86 4.49 -9.81
CA LEU A 159 10.10 3.56 -9.00
C LEU A 159 9.33 2.59 -9.90
N GLN A 160 9.65 1.30 -9.80
CA GLN A 160 8.94 0.25 -10.53
C GLN A 160 8.08 -0.55 -9.56
N VAL A 161 6.77 -0.49 -9.75
CA VAL A 161 5.80 -1.21 -8.93
C VAL A 161 5.49 -2.57 -9.53
N THR A 162 5.39 -3.59 -8.69
CA THR A 162 4.91 -4.92 -9.04
C THR A 162 3.94 -5.42 -7.96
N VAL A 163 2.74 -5.83 -8.38
CA VAL A 163 1.77 -6.50 -7.49
C VAL A 163 1.43 -7.85 -8.10
N ASP A 164 1.72 -8.94 -7.39
CA ASP A 164 1.39 -10.30 -7.80
C ASP A 164 0.08 -10.70 -7.14
N GLU A 165 -0.91 -11.16 -7.92
CA GLU A 165 -2.20 -11.61 -7.38
C GLU A 165 -2.03 -12.74 -6.34
N LYS A 166 -0.97 -13.56 -6.43
CA LYS A 166 -0.66 -14.58 -5.40
C LYS A 166 -0.27 -13.98 -4.05
N LYS A 167 0.02 -12.68 -4.01
CA LYS A 167 0.29 -11.92 -2.79
C LYS A 167 -0.87 -11.00 -2.42
N CYS A 168 -2.03 -11.21 -3.04
CA CYS A 168 -3.28 -10.61 -2.66
C CYS A 168 -4.17 -11.64 -1.97
N TYR A 169 -4.71 -11.28 -0.82
CA TYR A 169 -5.46 -12.16 0.06
C TYR A 169 -6.79 -11.53 0.41
N THR A 170 -7.85 -12.27 0.19
CA THR A 170 -9.17 -11.99 0.77
C THR A 170 -9.36 -12.87 2.00
N ARG A 171 -10.35 -12.53 2.81
CA ARG A 171 -10.76 -13.40 3.91
C ARG A 171 -11.14 -14.78 3.37
N GLN A 172 -10.37 -15.79 3.75
CA GLN A 172 -10.74 -17.19 3.57
C GLN A 172 -11.06 -17.77 4.95
N LEU A 173 -12.24 -18.36 5.11
CA LEU A 173 -12.49 -19.22 6.25
C LEU A 173 -11.77 -20.55 5.96
N PRO A 174 -10.88 -21.03 6.84
CA PRO A 174 -10.28 -22.34 6.64
C PRO A 174 -11.41 -23.38 6.56
N GLU A 175 -11.33 -24.26 5.57
CA GLU A 175 -12.15 -25.47 5.55
C GLU A 175 -11.63 -26.37 6.67
N VAL A 176 -12.40 -26.44 7.77
CA VAL A 176 -12.05 -27.25 8.93
C VAL A 176 -12.66 -28.63 8.78
N ASP A 177 -11.83 -29.68 8.88
CA ASP A 177 -12.28 -31.06 8.89
C ASP A 177 -12.14 -31.72 10.27
N ARG A 178 -12.42 -33.04 10.34
CA ARG A 178 -12.38 -33.78 11.62
C ARG A 178 -10.96 -34.07 12.12
N LEU A 179 -9.94 -33.85 11.30
CA LEU A 179 -8.53 -34.06 11.61
C LEU A 179 -7.86 -32.77 12.09
N ASP A 180 -8.48 -31.61 11.87
CA ASP A 180 -7.97 -30.33 12.35
C ASP A 180 -8.05 -30.20 13.88
N ILE A 181 -6.97 -29.69 14.47
CA ILE A 181 -6.86 -29.42 15.91
C ILE A 181 -6.87 -27.91 16.09
N ALA A 182 -7.96 -27.37 16.67
CA ALA A 182 -8.02 -25.98 17.09
C ALA A 182 -7.31 -25.80 18.44
N TYR A 183 -6.33 -24.90 18.48
CA TYR A 183 -5.77 -24.42 19.74
C TYR A 183 -6.65 -23.28 20.26
N VAL A 184 -7.26 -23.49 21.43
CA VAL A 184 -8.13 -22.53 22.11
C VAL A 184 -7.35 -21.83 23.22
#